data_AF-A0AAD3UV43-F1
#
_entry.id   AF-A0AAD3UV43-F1
#
_cell.length_a   1.000
_cell.length_b   1.000
_cell.length_c   1.000
_cell.angle_alpha   90.00
_cell.angle_beta   90.00
_cell.angle_gamma   90.00
#
_symmetry.space_group_name_H-M   'P 1'
#
loop_
_entity.id
_entity.type
_entity.pdbx_description
1 polymer ?
#
loop_
_entity_poly.entity_id
_entity_poly.type
_entity_poly.pdbx_seq_one_letter_code
_entity_poly.pdbx_strand_id
1 'polypeptide(L)'
;MSNYLKNNPNFILYLITFSMIGMLFIVIISLVNKKYYAMVVDLYIKKYNRLPIMAGLAKEASLILTPGSYHAKVGFIMDSLILPYNKFSNHDMTIEQYNYINSLPMKLTIGFRIEGFLWIISIPPMLIGFILHALFE
;
A
#
# COMPACT_ATOMS: atom_id res chain seq x y z
N MET A 1 3.87 -20.82 22.22
CA MET A 1 3.00 -19.64 22.01
C MET A 1 2.20 -19.28 23.27
N SER A 2 1.34 -20.16 23.80
CA SER A 2 0.52 -19.86 24.98
C SER A 2 1.33 -19.40 26.21
N ASN A 3 2.45 -20.06 26.54
CA ASN A 3 3.31 -19.63 27.66
C ASN A 3 3.94 -18.23 27.44
N TYR A 4 4.24 -17.85 26.19
CA TYR A 4 4.76 -16.53 25.89
C TYR A 4 3.69 -15.45 26.12
N LEU A 5 2.46 -15.68 25.64
CA LEU A 5 1.34 -14.76 25.82
C LEU A 5 0.95 -14.61 27.29
N LYS A 6 0.95 -15.70 28.07
CA LYS A 6 0.73 -15.65 29.52
C LYS A 6 1.77 -14.78 30.25
N ASN A 7 3.02 -14.83 29.81
CA ASN A 7 4.10 -14.02 30.37
C ASN A 7 4.12 -12.58 29.82
N ASN A 8 3.36 -12.28 28.75
CA ASN A 8 3.32 -10.98 28.07
C ASN A 8 1.87 -10.61 27.73
N PRO A 9 1.01 -10.34 28.74
CA PRO A 9 -0.43 -10.17 28.53
C PRO A 9 -0.76 -9.00 27.58
N ASN A 10 0.07 -7.95 27.54
CA ASN A 10 -0.18 -6.79 26.68
C ASN A 10 0.34 -6.96 25.25
N PHE A 11 0.96 -8.09 24.89
CA PHE A 11 1.59 -8.26 23.59
C PHE A 11 0.58 -8.12 22.43
N ILE A 12 -0.60 -8.75 22.57
CA ILE A 12 -1.68 -8.68 21.57
C ILE A 12 -2.14 -7.22 21.41
N LEU A 13 -2.36 -6.52 22.52
CA LEU A 13 -2.75 -5.11 22.53
C LEU A 13 -1.69 -4.22 21.83
N TYR A 14 -0.40 -4.46 22.09
CA TYR A 14 0.69 -3.71 21.46
C TYR A 14 0.74 -3.94 19.95
N LEU A 15 0.56 -5.18 19.47
CA LEU A 15 0.48 -5.48 18.04
C LEU A 15 -0.65 -4.71 17.37
N ILE A 16 -1.86 -4.78 17.92
CA ILE A 16 -3.04 -4.09 17.37
C ILE A 16 -2.84 -2.57 17.40
N THR A 17 -2.38 -2.02 18.54
CA THR A 17 -2.19 -0.57 18.70
C THR A 17 -1.13 -0.02 17.76
N PHE A 18 0.02 -0.70 17.63
CA PHE A 18 1.07 -0.34 16.69
C PHE A 18 0.54 -0.32 15.24
N SER A 19 -0.20 -1.35 14.86
CA SER A 19 -0.83 -1.42 13.54
C SER A 19 -1.84 -0.30 13.28
N MET A 20 -2.67 0.06 14.27
CA MET A 20 -3.63 1.16 14.16
C MET A 20 -2.94 2.50 13.94
N ILE A 21 -1.81 2.75 14.61
CA ILE A 21 -0.98 3.95 14.39
C ILE A 21 -0.44 3.94 12.95
N GLY A 22 0.04 2.80 12.46
CA GLY A 22 0.47 2.63 11.07
C GLY A 22 -0.64 2.95 10.07
N MET A 23 -1.85 2.47 10.32
CA MET A 23 -3.04 2.77 9.50
C MET A 23 -3.38 4.26 9.48
N LEU A 24 -3.24 4.96 10.62
CA LEU A 24 -3.42 6.41 10.67
C LEU A 24 -2.41 7.14 9.77
N PHE A 25 -1.14 6.72 9.79
CA PHE A 25 -0.13 7.29 8.91
C PHE A 25 -0.40 6.99 7.43
N ILE A 26 -0.88 5.80 7.09
CA ILE A 26 -1.31 5.46 5.73
C ILE A 26 -2.39 6.43 5.25
N VAL A 27 -3.40 6.73 6.08
CA VAL A 27 -4.44 7.71 5.73
C VAL A 27 -3.83 9.08 5.46
N ILE A 28 -2.99 9.59 6.36
CA ILE A 28 -2.33 10.91 6.20
C ILE A 28 -1.52 10.97 4.90
N ILE A 29 -0.70 9.94 4.65
CA ILE A 29 0.16 9.88 3.47
C ILE A 29 -0.67 9.75 2.19
N SER A 30 -1.77 8.98 2.20
CA SER A 30 -2.66 8.84 1.04
C SER A 30 -3.26 10.18 0.59
N LEU A 31 -3.54 11.09 1.53
CA LEU A 31 -4.03 12.43 1.24
C LEU A 31 -2.97 13.26 0.50
N VAL A 32 -1.71 13.13 0.91
CA VAL A 32 -0.56 13.75 0.23
C VAL A 32 -0.34 13.12 -1.15
N ASN A 33 -0.39 11.79 -1.21
CA ASN A 33 -0.23 11.01 -2.44
C ASN A 33 -1.32 11.31 -3.47
N LYS A 34 -2.51 11.77 -3.08
CA LYS A 34 -3.56 12.20 -4.02
C LYS A 34 -3.05 13.22 -5.06
N LYS A 35 -2.24 14.20 -4.62
CA LYS A 35 -1.65 15.20 -5.52
C LYS A 35 -0.60 14.59 -6.45
N TYR A 36 0.32 13.80 -5.88
CA TYR A 36 1.40 13.19 -6.64
C TYR A 36 0.90 12.09 -7.59
N TYR A 37 -0.17 11.39 -7.23
CA TYR A 37 -0.87 10.43 -8.07
C TYR A 37 -1.31 11.07 -9.38
N ALA A 38 -1.99 12.23 -9.32
CA ALA A 38 -2.43 12.94 -10.51
C ALA A 38 -1.25 13.32 -11.42
N MET A 39 -0.12 13.74 -10.84
CA MET A 39 1.09 14.07 -11.59
C MET A 39 1.72 12.82 -12.25
N VAL A 40 1.82 11.71 -11.51
CA VAL A 40 2.36 10.45 -12.04
C VAL A 40 1.47 9.91 -13.16
N VAL A 41 0.14 9.97 -12.98
CA VAL A 41 -0.84 9.57 -14.00
C VAL A 41 -0.70 10.39 -15.27
N ASP A 42 -0.60 11.72 -15.16
CA ASP A 42 -0.41 12.61 -16.32
C ASP A 42 0.88 12.26 -17.08
N LEU A 43 2.00 12.10 -16.37
CA LEU A 43 3.28 11.68 -16.96
C LEU A 43 3.20 10.31 -17.63
N TYR A 44 2.53 9.35 -16.98
CA TYR A 44 2.37 7.99 -17.49
C TYR A 44 1.50 7.95 -18.75
N ILE A 45 0.35 8.64 -18.74
CA ILE A 45 -0.54 8.72 -19.91
C ILE A 45 0.15 9.46 -21.05
N LYS A 46 0.89 10.54 -20.80
CA LYS A 46 1.67 11.23 -21.84
C LYS A 46 2.68 10.32 -22.53
N LYS A 47 3.26 9.37 -21.80
CA LYS A 47 4.26 8.43 -22.34
C LYS A 47 3.63 7.21 -23.02
N TYR A 48 2.57 6.64 -22.44
CA TYR A 48 2.02 5.33 -22.85
C TYR A 48 0.60 5.37 -23.40
N ASN A 49 -0.03 6.55 -23.45
CA ASN A 49 -1.39 6.83 -23.94
C ASN A 49 -2.51 6.05 -23.22
N ARG A 50 -2.22 5.40 -22.09
CA ARG A 50 -3.18 4.66 -21.27
C ARG A 50 -2.66 4.49 -19.85
N LEU A 51 -3.55 4.17 -18.92
CA LEU A 51 -3.19 3.63 -17.60
C LEU A 51 -3.21 2.09 -17.62
N PRO A 52 -2.55 1.45 -16.64
CA PRO A 52 -2.82 0.05 -16.30
C PRO A 52 -4.31 -0.16 -16.04
N ILE A 53 -4.84 -1.32 -16.42
CA ILE A 53 -6.29 -1.57 -16.50
C ILE A 53 -6.93 -1.39 -15.12
N MET A 54 -6.39 -2.04 -14.10
CA MET A 54 -6.91 -1.93 -12.73
C MET A 54 -6.87 -0.50 -12.20
N ALA A 55 -5.82 0.26 -12.51
CA ALA A 55 -5.71 1.65 -12.10
C ALA A 55 -6.74 2.55 -12.79
N GLY A 56 -7.01 2.31 -14.08
CA GLY A 56 -8.04 3.01 -14.84
C GLY A 56 -9.45 2.72 -14.33
N LEU A 57 -9.75 1.45 -14.00
CA LEU A 57 -11.04 1.04 -13.44
C LEU A 57 -11.28 1.64 -12.05
N ALA A 58 -10.22 1.76 -11.24
CA ALA A 58 -10.30 2.26 -9.88
C ALA A 58 -10.03 3.78 -9.76
N LYS A 59 -10.06 4.55 -10.85
CA LYS A 59 -9.66 5.97 -10.86
C LYS A 59 -10.36 6.85 -9.80
N GLU A 60 -11.64 6.57 -9.51
CA GLU A 60 -12.44 7.32 -8.53
C GLU A 60 -12.32 6.78 -7.10
N ALA A 61 -11.55 5.70 -6.90
CA ALA A 61 -11.43 5.08 -5.60
C ALA A 61 -10.75 6.00 -4.58
N SER A 62 -11.22 5.87 -3.34
CA SER A 62 -10.78 6.58 -2.15
C SER A 62 -10.31 5.56 -1.11
N LEU A 63 -9.21 5.83 -0.42
CA LEU A 63 -8.75 4.97 0.66
C LEU A 63 -9.80 4.83 1.77
N ILE A 64 -10.52 5.91 2.08
CA ILE A 64 -11.48 5.95 3.19
C ILE A 64 -12.76 5.18 2.86
N LEU A 65 -13.27 5.37 1.63
CA LEU A 65 -14.57 4.81 1.24
C LEU A 65 -14.44 3.42 0.61
N THR A 66 -13.38 3.20 -0.15
CA THR A 66 -13.18 2.00 -0.98
C THR A 66 -11.72 1.54 -0.90
N PRO A 67 -11.23 1.12 0.27
CA PRO A 67 -9.80 0.85 0.49
C PRO A 67 -9.22 -0.21 -0.45
N GLY A 68 -9.97 -1.28 -0.73
CA GLY A 68 -9.54 -2.32 -1.68
C GLY A 68 -9.36 -1.79 -3.10
N SER A 69 -10.34 -1.02 -3.61
CA SER A 69 -10.25 -0.38 -4.92
C SER A 69 -9.17 0.70 -4.95
N TYR A 70 -8.94 1.40 -3.84
CA TYR A 70 -7.84 2.37 -3.76
C TYR A 70 -6.49 1.66 -3.94
N HIS A 71 -6.30 0.48 -3.35
CA HIS A 71 -5.07 -0.28 -3.59
C HIS A 71 -4.91 -0.64 -5.08
N ALA A 72 -5.99 -1.02 -5.78
CA ALA A 72 -5.94 -1.22 -7.23
C ALA A 72 -5.63 0.06 -8.03
N LYS A 73 -6.08 1.22 -7.54
CA LYS A 73 -5.82 2.54 -8.14
C LYS A 73 -4.34 2.91 -8.12
N VAL A 74 -3.68 2.72 -6.98
CA VAL A 74 -2.29 3.15 -6.75
C VAL A 74 -1.26 2.01 -6.87
N GLY A 75 -1.70 0.76 -6.94
CA GLY A 75 -0.85 -0.44 -6.94
C GLY A 75 0.20 -0.45 -8.03
N PHE A 76 -0.15 -0.01 -9.26
CA PHE A 76 0.82 0.07 -10.35
C PHE A 76 2.01 1.01 -10.06
N ILE A 77 1.82 2.01 -9.18
CA ILE A 77 2.88 2.88 -8.68
C ILE A 77 3.58 2.22 -7.50
N MET A 78 2.82 1.87 -6.47
CA MET A 78 3.36 1.37 -5.19
C MET A 78 4.11 0.05 -5.35
N ASP A 79 3.50 -0.93 -6.00
CA ASP A 79 4.09 -2.27 -6.19
C ASP A 79 5.35 -2.17 -7.04
N SER A 80 5.34 -1.31 -8.06
CA SER A 80 6.53 -1.05 -8.88
C SER A 80 7.70 -0.49 -8.05
N LEU A 81 7.43 0.31 -7.03
CA LEU A 81 8.47 0.97 -6.23
C LEU A 81 9.00 0.10 -5.09
N ILE A 82 8.24 -0.92 -4.66
CA ILE A 82 8.52 -1.69 -3.44
C ILE A 82 8.88 -3.14 -3.74
N LEU A 83 8.25 -3.73 -4.75
CA LEU A 83 8.44 -5.12 -5.12
C LEU A 83 9.28 -5.23 -6.40
N PRO A 84 10.11 -6.28 -6.53
CA PRO A 84 10.75 -6.57 -7.81
C PRO A 84 9.68 -6.90 -8.87
N TYR A 85 9.96 -6.55 -10.11
CA TYR A 85 9.06 -6.80 -11.23
C TYR A 85 8.60 -8.27 -11.26
N ASN A 86 7.29 -8.48 -11.19
CA ASN A 86 6.70 -9.80 -11.29
C ASN A 86 5.30 -9.73 -11.93
N LYS A 87 4.91 -10.79 -12.65
CA LYS A 87 3.63 -10.84 -13.38
C LYS A 87 2.40 -10.90 -12.49
N PHE A 88 2.56 -11.13 -11.18
CA PHE A 88 1.44 -11.15 -10.24
C PHE A 88 1.08 -9.71 -9.82
N SER A 89 2.05 -8.97 -9.29
CA SER A 89 1.85 -7.60 -8.79
C SER A 89 1.79 -6.59 -9.95
N ASN A 90 2.60 -6.80 -10.99
CA ASN A 90 2.68 -5.91 -12.16
C ASN A 90 1.98 -6.49 -13.40
N HIS A 91 0.92 -7.28 -13.21
CA HIS A 91 0.21 -8.00 -14.28
C HIS A 91 -0.21 -7.12 -15.48
N ASP A 92 -0.61 -5.88 -15.23
CA ASP A 92 -1.07 -4.92 -16.25
C ASP A 92 0.06 -4.08 -16.88
N MET A 93 1.33 -4.35 -16.52
CA MET A 93 2.48 -3.55 -16.90
C MET A 93 3.53 -4.37 -17.64
N THR A 94 4.17 -3.77 -18.63
CA THR A 94 5.44 -4.28 -19.17
C THR A 94 6.59 -3.95 -18.23
N ILE A 95 7.73 -4.64 -18.39
CA ILE A 95 8.95 -4.31 -17.66
C ILE A 95 9.42 -2.86 -17.92
N GLU A 96 9.19 -2.34 -19.12
CA GLU A 96 9.51 -0.95 -19.46
C GLU A 96 8.65 0.04 -18.67
N GLN A 97 7.35 -0.23 -18.56
CA GLN A 97 6.41 0.58 -17.78
C GLN A 97 6.74 0.53 -16.28
N TYR A 98 7.14 -0.64 -15.77
CA TYR A 98 7.63 -0.80 -14.40
C TYR A 98 8.92 0.02 -14.16
N ASN A 99 9.89 -0.07 -15.08
CA ASN A 99 11.14 0.67 -14.99
C ASN A 99 10.90 2.18 -15.08
N TYR A 100 9.92 2.61 -15.89
CA TYR A 100 9.55 4.01 -15.98
C TYR A 100 9.07 4.57 -14.64
N ILE A 101 8.16 3.88 -13.94
CA ILE A 101 7.73 4.28 -12.60
C ILE A 101 8.92 4.39 -11.64
N ASN A 102 9.85 3.42 -11.68
CA ASN A 102 11.06 3.44 -10.87
C ASN A 102 12.03 4.57 -11.22
N SER A 103 12.03 5.06 -12.46
CA SER A 103 12.86 6.18 -12.90
C SER A 103 12.29 7.57 -12.54
N LEU A 104 11.04 7.64 -12.04
CA LEU A 104 10.44 8.92 -11.70
C LEU A 104 11.17 9.61 -10.54
N PRO A 105 11.21 10.95 -10.52
CA PRO A 105 11.85 11.70 -9.44
C PRO A 105 11.34 11.30 -8.05
N MET A 106 12.25 11.16 -7.09
CA MET A 106 11.92 10.75 -5.71
C MET A 106 10.84 11.64 -5.06
N LYS A 107 10.83 12.93 -5.38
CA LYS A 107 9.80 13.89 -4.91
C LYS A 107 8.37 13.47 -5.27
N LEU A 108 8.18 12.74 -6.36
CA LEU A 108 6.87 12.24 -6.80
C LEU A 108 6.55 10.85 -6.21
N THR A 109 7.56 10.07 -5.82
CA THR A 109 7.41 8.64 -5.50
C THR A 109 7.58 8.31 -4.02
N ILE A 110 8.23 9.17 -3.23
CA ILE A 110 8.58 8.88 -1.83
C ILE A 110 7.35 8.60 -0.97
N GLY A 111 6.26 9.34 -1.15
CA GLY A 111 5.03 9.11 -0.40
C GLY A 111 4.42 7.74 -0.68
N PHE A 112 4.46 7.26 -1.93
CA PHE A 112 3.99 5.92 -2.29
C PHE A 112 4.89 4.82 -1.72
N ARG A 113 6.21 5.04 -1.67
CA ARG A 113 7.17 4.13 -1.02
C ARG A 113 6.87 3.97 0.46
N ILE A 114 6.69 5.09 1.17
CA ILE A 114 6.39 5.08 2.61
C ILE A 114 5.02 4.43 2.84
N GLU A 115 4.01 4.79 2.04
CA GLU A 115 2.67 4.21 2.18
C GLU A 115 2.70 2.68 2.04
N GLY A 116 3.34 2.15 1.00
CA GLY A 116 3.35 0.71 0.79
C GLY A 116 4.22 -0.03 1.80
N PHE A 117 5.31 0.59 2.27
CA PHE A 117 6.04 0.04 3.41
C PHE A 117 5.14 -0.06 4.65
N LEU A 118 4.37 0.99 4.96
CA LEU A 118 3.42 0.97 6.07
C LEU A 118 2.34 -0.09 5.88
N TRP A 119 1.81 -0.31 4.68
CA TRP A 119 0.87 -1.40 4.42
C TRP A 119 1.46 -2.77 4.80
N ILE A 120 2.72 -3.03 4.41
CA ILE A 120 3.43 -4.28 4.69
C ILE A 120 3.68 -4.47 6.18
N ILE A 121 4.02 -3.42 6.93
CA ILE A 121 4.34 -3.54 8.35
C ILE A 121 3.13 -3.37 9.28
N SER A 122 2.01 -2.82 8.81
CA SER A 122 0.83 -2.56 9.64
C SER A 122 -0.22 -3.65 9.51
N ILE A 123 -0.55 -4.10 8.30
CA ILE A 123 -1.67 -5.03 8.10
C ILE A 123 -1.38 -6.44 8.63
N PRO A 124 -0.26 -7.10 8.29
CA PRO A 124 -0.02 -8.47 8.77
C PRO A 124 0.02 -8.57 10.31
N PRO A 125 0.70 -7.68 11.05
CA PRO A 125 0.65 -7.71 12.51
C PRO A 125 -0.74 -7.45 13.08
N MET A 126 -1.57 -6.64 12.40
CA MET A 126 -2.96 -6.40 12.80
C MET A 126 -3.80 -7.67 12.67
N LEU A 127 -3.70 -8.36 11.53
CA LEU A 127 -4.41 -9.62 11.29
C LEU A 127 -3.96 -10.69 12.28
N ILE A 128 -2.66 -10.81 12.53
CA ILE A 128 -2.10 -11.72 13.53
C ILE A 128 -2.63 -11.36 14.92
N GLY A 129 -2.64 -10.08 15.28
CA GLY A 129 -3.16 -9.59 16.56
C GLY A 129 -4.63 -9.96 16.76
N PHE A 130 -5.48 -9.75 15.75
CA PHE A 130 -6.89 -10.12 15.82
C PHE A 130 -7.12 -11.64 15.90
N ILE A 131 -6.35 -12.44 15.14
CA ILE A 131 -6.42 -13.90 15.22
C ILE A 131 -6.01 -14.38 16.62
N LEU A 132 -4.93 -13.83 17.17
CA LEU A 132 -4.47 -14.19 18.52
C LEU A 132 -5.47 -13.76 19.59
N HIS A 133 -6.06 -12.57 19.48
CA HIS A 133 -7.11 -12.11 20.39
C HIS A 133 -8.29 -13.09 20.37
N ALA A 134 -8.83 -13.42 19.19
CA ALA A 134 -9.99 -14.31 19.08
C ALA A 134 -9.75 -15.76 19.53
N LEU A 135 -8.49 -16.21 19.60
CA LEU A 135 -8.13 -17.58 20.01
C LEU A 135 -7.79 -17.71 21.49
N PHE A 136 -7.39 -16.61 22.15
CA PHE A 136 -6.80 -16.65 23.49
C PHE A 136 -7.50 -15.73 24.51
N GLU A 137 -8.41 -14.86 24.07
CA GLU A 137 -9.30 -14.03 24.88
C GLU A 137 -10.76 -14.25 24.46
#